data_AF-A0A9E3YKB2-F1
#
_entry.id   AF-A0A9E3YKB2-F1
#
_cell.length_a   1.000
_cell.length_b   1.000
_cell.length_c   1.000
_cell.angle_alpha   90.00
_cell.angle_beta   90.00
_cell.angle_gamma   90.00
#
_symmetry.space_group_name_H-M   'P 1'
#
loop_
_entity.id
_entity.type
_entity.pdbx_description
1 polymer ?
#
loop_
_entity_poly.entity_id
_entity_poly.type
_entity_poly.pdbx_seq_one_letter_code
_entity_poly.pdbx_strand_id
1 'polypeptide(L)'
;MSEIRTVPDAGGKPAGRGLRIALVLSLMLNLLVIGVLIGGVMRVARVEPMMATDQPDIRSLWRVLPDGARAELRSMARTRGFGDGGPRPSRDERRARAAEATAALVAALRAEPFDPEGFARLMTGDRAAHIRRVDAANAAFAAEVARLSPGDRQAMADRLANADPREDRRRHDH
;
A
#
# COMPACT_ATOMS: atom_id res chain seq x y z
N MET A 1 34.50 -64.36 29.42
CA MET A 1 34.99 -62.98 29.17
C MET A 1 34.56 -62.56 27.77
N SER A 2 33.78 -61.48 27.73
CA SER A 2 33.48 -60.54 26.64
C SER A 2 32.92 -61.02 25.29
N GLU A 3 31.72 -60.52 25.02
CA GLU A 3 30.92 -60.57 23.79
C GLU A 3 31.63 -59.91 22.59
N ILE A 4 31.49 -60.53 21.41
CA ILE A 4 31.73 -59.87 20.13
C ILE A 4 30.46 -59.09 19.78
N ARG A 5 30.48 -57.78 20.04
CA ARG A 5 29.44 -56.85 19.62
C ARG A 5 29.63 -56.53 18.14
N THR A 6 28.78 -57.09 17.28
CA THR A 6 28.64 -56.64 15.89
C THR A 6 28.03 -55.24 15.89
N VAL A 7 28.73 -54.29 15.27
CA VAL A 7 28.21 -52.94 15.00
C VAL A 7 27.37 -53.04 13.71
N PRO A 8 26.07 -52.74 13.72
CA PRO A 8 25.33 -52.60 12.48
C PRO A 8 25.76 -51.31 11.77
N ASP A 9 26.20 -51.45 10.52
CA ASP A 9 26.46 -50.35 9.61
C ASP A 9 25.15 -49.61 9.34
N ALA A 10 25.03 -48.39 9.86
CA ALA A 10 23.88 -47.51 9.66
C ALA A 10 23.99 -46.84 8.28
N GLY A 11 23.76 -47.64 7.23
CA GLY A 11 23.59 -47.15 5.86
C GLY A 11 22.40 -46.20 5.74
N GLY A 12 22.63 -44.90 5.87
CA GLY A 12 21.64 -43.86 5.61
C GLY A 12 21.18 -43.91 4.16
N LYS A 13 19.90 -44.23 3.93
CA LYS A 13 19.31 -44.29 2.58
C LYS A 13 19.46 -42.92 1.89
N PRO A 14 19.91 -42.86 0.62
CA PRO A 14 19.99 -41.59 -0.10
C PRO A 14 18.60 -40.98 -0.18
N ALA A 15 18.47 -39.70 0.18
CA ALA A 15 17.23 -38.94 0.05
C ALA A 15 16.65 -39.16 -1.36
N GLY A 16 15.56 -39.93 -1.43
CA GLY A 16 15.02 -40.42 -2.70
C GLY A 16 14.71 -39.25 -3.62
N ARG A 17 14.92 -39.44 -4.93
CA ARG A 17 14.64 -38.43 -5.97
C ARG A 17 13.27 -37.75 -5.79
N GLY A 18 12.27 -38.46 -5.25
CA GLY A 18 10.96 -37.91 -4.89
C GLY A 18 10.99 -36.79 -3.84
N LEU A 19 11.86 -36.86 -2.82
CA LEU A 19 11.99 -35.81 -1.82
C LEU A 19 12.58 -34.54 -2.43
N ARG A 20 13.58 -34.67 -3.30
CA ARG A 20 14.13 -33.52 -4.05
C ARG A 20 13.09 -32.89 -4.95
N ILE A 21 12.29 -33.69 -5.66
CA ILE A 21 11.21 -33.19 -6.53
C ILE A 21 10.14 -32.45 -5.71
N ALA A 22 9.71 -33.01 -4.58
CA ALA A 22 8.74 -32.37 -3.69
C ALA A 22 9.25 -31.03 -3.13
N LEU A 23 10.54 -30.96 -2.76
CA LEU A 23 11.18 -29.74 -2.29
C LEU A 23 11.27 -28.68 -3.40
N VAL A 24 11.65 -29.08 -4.62
CA VAL A 24 11.71 -28.16 -5.76
C VAL A 24 10.32 -27.63 -6.12
N LEU A 25 9.30 -28.50 -6.12
CA LEU A 25 7.92 -28.09 -6.38
C LEU A 25 7.37 -27.15 -5.30
N SER A 26 7.62 -27.46 -4.02
CA SER A 26 7.25 -26.57 -2.92
C SER A 26 7.94 -25.22 -3.04
N LEU A 27 9.23 -25.21 -3.38
CA LEU A 27 9.99 -23.98 -3.58
C LEU A 27 9.45 -23.16 -4.77
N MET A 28 9.17 -23.80 -5.91
CA MET A 28 8.61 -23.13 -7.09
C MET A 28 7.22 -22.53 -6.80
N LEU A 29 6.37 -23.25 -6.06
CA LEU A 29 5.05 -22.76 -5.67
C LEU A 29 5.16 -21.57 -4.72
N ASN A 30 6.06 -21.62 -3.73
CA ASN A 30 6.35 -20.50 -2.85
C ASN A 30 6.84 -19.27 -3.62
N LEU A 31 7.78 -19.46 -4.56
CA LEU A 31 8.28 -18.37 -5.39
C LEU A 31 7.21 -17.80 -6.33
N LEU A 32 6.29 -18.63 -6.83
CA LEU A 32 5.16 -18.18 -7.65
C LEU A 32 4.19 -17.32 -6.83
N VAL A 33 3.84 -17.76 -5.62
CA VAL A 33 2.97 -17.00 -4.72
C VAL A 33 3.63 -15.67 -4.34
N ILE A 34 4.91 -15.67 -3.98
CA ILE A 34 5.68 -14.45 -3.70
C ILE A 34 5.72 -13.55 -4.94
N GLY A 35 5.97 -14.11 -6.13
CA GLY A 35 6.01 -13.36 -7.38
C GLY A 35 4.65 -12.73 -7.74
N VAL A 36 3.53 -13.41 -7.50
CA VAL A 36 2.18 -12.87 -7.71
C VAL A 36 1.85 -11.79 -6.69
N LEU A 37 2.27 -11.93 -5.43
CA LEU A 37 2.05 -10.93 -4.39
C LEU A 37 2.92 -9.69 -4.58
N ILE A 38 4.22 -9.85 -4.84
CA ILE A 38 5.13 -8.75 -5.16
C ILE A 38 4.70 -8.10 -6.48
N GLY A 39 4.38 -8.90 -7.50
CA GLY A 39 3.86 -8.41 -8.77
C GLY A 39 2.55 -7.66 -8.61
N GLY A 40 1.64 -8.13 -7.75
CA GLY A 40 0.37 -7.49 -7.44
C GLY A 40 0.53 -6.19 -6.65
N VAL A 41 1.39 -6.16 -5.63
CA VAL A 41 1.68 -4.95 -4.82
C VAL A 41 2.47 -3.94 -5.63
N MET A 42 3.46 -4.36 -6.41
CA MET A 42 4.18 -3.47 -7.33
C MET A 42 3.28 -3.01 -8.46
N ARG A 43 2.30 -3.81 -8.91
CA ARG A 43 1.24 -3.36 -9.81
C ARG A 43 0.40 -2.31 -9.10
N VAL A 44 -0.11 -2.53 -7.90
CA VAL A 44 -0.89 -1.51 -7.16
C VAL A 44 -0.07 -0.25 -6.86
N ALA A 45 1.23 -0.35 -6.59
CA ALA A 45 2.12 0.78 -6.32
C ALA A 45 2.68 1.48 -7.58
N ARG A 46 2.69 0.81 -8.74
CA ARG A 46 3.06 1.39 -10.05
C ARG A 46 1.83 1.66 -10.94
N VAL A 47 0.62 1.33 -10.48
CA VAL A 47 -0.69 1.48 -11.17
C VAL A 47 -1.58 2.49 -10.43
N GLU A 48 -1.00 3.44 -9.71
CA GLU A 48 -1.44 4.82 -9.90
C GLU A 48 -0.65 5.36 -11.11
N PRO A 49 -1.14 5.30 -12.37
CA PRO A 49 -2.54 5.31 -12.82
C PRO A 49 -2.84 4.28 -13.94
N MET A 50 -3.51 3.17 -13.63
CA MET A 50 -4.30 2.44 -14.63
C MET A 50 -5.47 1.69 -14.01
N MET A 51 -6.21 2.39 -13.15
CA MET A 51 -7.64 2.48 -13.41
C MET A 51 -7.85 3.89 -13.94
N ALA A 52 -8.06 4.01 -15.25
CA ALA A 52 -8.95 5.05 -15.73
C ALA A 52 -10.32 4.72 -15.14
N THR A 53 -10.50 4.95 -13.84
CA THR A 53 -11.83 5.22 -13.34
C THR A 53 -12.21 6.49 -14.08
N ASP A 54 -13.32 6.50 -14.82
CA ASP A 54 -13.90 7.74 -15.39
C ASP A 54 -14.20 8.80 -14.31
N GLN A 55 -13.89 8.52 -13.03
CA GLN A 55 -13.94 9.47 -11.94
C GLN A 55 -12.70 10.37 -11.90
N PRO A 56 -12.91 11.70 -11.81
CA PRO A 56 -11.84 12.65 -11.63
C PRO A 56 -11.01 12.31 -10.38
N ASP A 57 -9.68 12.32 -10.52
CA ASP A 57 -8.78 12.27 -9.37
C ASP A 57 -9.08 13.45 -8.44
N ILE A 58 -9.51 13.16 -7.21
CA ILE A 58 -9.84 14.19 -6.23
C ILE A 58 -8.66 15.11 -5.93
N ARG A 59 -7.40 14.64 -6.05
CA ARG A 59 -6.23 15.53 -5.96
C ARG A 59 -6.14 16.53 -7.11
N SER A 60 -6.64 16.22 -8.30
CA SER A 60 -6.72 17.20 -9.39
C SER A 60 -7.85 18.20 -9.14
N LEU A 61 -9.00 17.75 -8.64
CA LEU A 61 -10.11 18.61 -8.26
C LEU A 61 -9.75 19.59 -7.11
N TRP A 62 -8.91 19.18 -6.17
CA TRP A 62 -8.45 20.06 -5.09
C TRP A 62 -7.60 21.22 -5.57
N ARG A 63 -6.93 21.08 -6.72
CA ARG A 63 -6.04 22.13 -7.25
C ARG A 63 -6.79 23.25 -7.94
N VAL A 64 -7.99 22.96 -8.45
CA VAL A 64 -8.85 23.96 -9.11
C VAL A 64 -9.72 24.76 -8.12
N LEU A 65 -9.71 24.42 -6.83
CA LEU A 65 -10.35 25.23 -5.79
C LEU A 65 -9.74 26.65 -5.71
N PRO A 66 -10.52 27.66 -5.31
CA PRO A 66 -9.97 28.97 -4.93
C PRO A 66 -8.91 28.86 -3.82
N ASP A 67 -7.92 29.76 -3.83
CA ASP A 67 -6.75 29.73 -2.94
C ASP A 67 -7.12 29.72 -1.45
N GLY A 68 -8.17 30.48 -1.08
CA GLY A 68 -8.72 30.50 0.27
C GLY A 68 -9.24 29.12 0.71
N ALA A 69 -10.10 28.51 -0.09
CA ALA A 69 -10.64 27.18 0.18
C ALA A 69 -9.54 26.09 0.20
N ARG A 70 -8.53 26.21 -0.69
CA ARG A 70 -7.34 25.33 -0.64
C ARG A 70 -6.56 25.48 0.65
N ALA A 71 -6.42 26.71 1.15
CA ALA A 71 -5.71 26.98 2.41
C ALA A 71 -6.49 26.45 3.61
N GLU A 72 -7.82 26.56 3.59
CA GLU A 72 -8.72 26.03 4.64
C GLU A 72 -8.65 24.50 4.70
N LEU A 73 -8.77 23.80 3.57
CA LEU A 73 -8.57 22.34 3.52
C LEU A 73 -7.17 21.93 3.97
N ARG A 74 -6.12 22.65 3.55
CA ARG A 74 -4.74 22.39 4.02
C ARG A 74 -4.59 22.61 5.52
N SER A 75 -5.29 23.58 6.08
CA SER A 75 -5.32 23.84 7.52
C SER A 75 -6.02 22.70 8.25
N MET A 76 -7.23 22.34 7.84
CA MET A 76 -8.00 21.22 8.39
C MET A 76 -7.20 19.91 8.35
N ALA A 77 -6.56 19.63 7.21
CA ALA A 77 -5.74 18.45 7.02
C ALA A 77 -4.53 18.39 7.97
N ARG A 78 -3.97 19.55 8.34
CA ARG A 78 -2.82 19.65 9.25
C ARG A 78 -3.24 19.53 10.71
N THR A 79 -4.37 20.14 11.09
CA THR A 79 -4.80 20.26 12.48
C THR A 79 -5.65 19.08 12.94
N ARG A 80 -6.58 18.61 12.10
CA ARG A 80 -7.55 17.56 12.43
C ARG A 80 -7.23 16.21 11.77
N GLY A 81 -6.45 16.24 10.69
CA GLY A 81 -6.30 15.08 9.82
C GLY A 81 -7.61 14.72 9.12
N PHE A 82 -7.56 13.77 8.19
CA PHE A 82 -8.76 13.31 7.48
C PHE A 82 -9.21 11.91 7.92
N GLY A 83 -8.89 11.41 9.12
CA GLY A 83 -9.47 10.10 9.50
C GLY A 83 -9.03 9.51 10.82
N ASP A 84 -7.84 9.84 11.31
CA ASP A 84 -7.31 9.23 12.53
C ASP A 84 -7.33 10.21 13.72
N GLY A 85 -8.08 11.31 13.60
CA GLY A 85 -8.37 12.24 14.70
C GLY A 85 -7.17 13.04 15.23
N GLY A 86 -6.05 13.08 14.51
CA GLY A 86 -4.83 13.74 14.97
C GLY A 86 -4.08 14.53 13.89
N PRO A 87 -3.11 15.38 14.30
CA PRO A 87 -2.24 16.10 13.39
C PRO A 87 -1.53 15.16 12.40
N ARG A 88 -1.11 15.70 11.25
CA ARG A 88 -0.24 14.92 10.35
C ARG A 88 0.98 14.39 11.13
N PRO A 89 1.26 13.09 11.08
CA PRO A 89 2.41 12.54 11.80
C PRO A 89 3.70 13.18 11.31
N SER A 90 4.63 13.39 12.24
CA SER A 90 5.92 14.00 11.94
C SER A 90 6.70 13.16 10.92
N ARG A 91 7.70 13.76 10.27
CA ARG A 91 8.55 13.01 9.32
C ARG A 91 9.21 11.81 9.99
N ASP A 92 9.61 11.95 11.25
CA ASP A 92 10.25 10.90 12.02
C ASP A 92 9.27 9.81 12.44
N GLU A 93 8.05 10.17 12.85
CA GLU A 93 6.98 9.20 13.13
C GLU A 93 6.63 8.38 11.88
N ARG A 94 6.54 9.02 10.72
CA ARG A 94 6.30 8.32 9.45
C ARG A 94 7.43 7.36 9.12
N ARG A 95 8.69 7.75 9.36
CA ARG A 95 9.86 6.90 9.15
C ARG A 95 9.88 5.72 10.12
N ALA A 96 9.56 5.95 11.39
CA ALA A 96 9.47 4.91 12.41
C ALA A 96 8.41 3.87 12.04
N ARG A 97 7.19 4.30 11.69
CA ARG A 97 6.12 3.40 11.21
C ARG A 97 6.52 2.58 9.98
N ALA A 98 7.23 3.20 9.03
CA ALA A 98 7.72 2.49 7.86
C ALA A 98 8.78 1.44 8.23
N ALA A 99 9.68 1.76 9.16
CA ALA A 99 10.69 0.83 9.67
C ALA A 99 10.04 -0.35 10.43
N GLU A 100 9.04 -0.08 11.27
CA GLU A 100 8.27 -1.10 11.99
C GLU A 100 7.54 -2.05 11.02
N ALA A 101 6.83 -1.49 10.02
CA ALA A 101 6.15 -2.29 9.00
C ALA A 101 7.15 -3.17 8.21
N THR A 102 8.32 -2.62 7.89
CA THR A 102 9.39 -3.38 7.21
C THR A 102 9.91 -4.51 8.09
N ALA A 103 10.16 -4.24 9.38
CA ALA A 103 10.61 -5.24 10.33
C ALA A 103 9.59 -6.37 10.50
N ALA A 104 8.30 -6.05 10.57
CA ALA A 104 7.22 -7.04 10.65
C ALA A 104 7.16 -7.93 9.40
N LEU A 105 7.31 -7.37 8.20
CA LEU A 105 7.38 -8.15 6.95
C LEU A 105 8.60 -9.07 6.93
N VAL A 106 9.77 -8.56 7.34
CA VAL A 106 11.01 -9.36 7.42
C VAL A 106 10.86 -10.50 8.42
N ALA A 107 10.24 -10.26 9.57
CA ALA A 107 9.98 -11.29 10.57
C ALA A 107 9.03 -12.36 10.05
N ALA A 108 7.92 -11.97 9.41
CA ALA A 108 6.96 -12.91 8.82
C ALA A 108 7.58 -13.78 7.72
N LEU A 109 8.48 -13.24 6.90
CA LEU A 109 9.22 -13.99 5.88
C LEU A 109 10.25 -14.97 6.45
N ARG A 110 10.73 -14.75 7.68
CA ARG A 110 11.72 -15.60 8.35
C ARG A 110 11.09 -16.62 9.30
N ALA A 111 9.77 -16.59 9.49
CA ALA A 111 9.07 -17.51 10.37
C ALA A 111 9.08 -18.93 9.80
N GLU A 112 9.35 -19.91 10.66
CA GLU A 112 9.21 -21.33 10.37
C GLU A 112 8.32 -21.98 11.44
N PRO A 113 7.14 -22.52 11.07
CA PRO A 113 6.59 -22.57 9.73
C PRO A 113 6.16 -21.20 9.19
N PHE A 114 6.21 -21.04 7.87
CA PHE A 114 5.72 -19.83 7.21
C PHE A 114 4.19 -19.70 7.34
N ASP A 115 3.70 -18.54 7.78
CA ASP A 115 2.28 -18.19 7.87
C ASP A 115 1.87 -17.31 6.68
N PRO A 116 1.32 -17.88 5.59
CA PRO A 116 0.89 -17.12 4.42
C PRO A 116 -0.26 -16.16 4.72
N GLU A 117 -1.17 -16.51 5.64
CA GLU A 117 -2.30 -15.65 5.99
C GLU A 117 -1.86 -14.45 6.83
N GLY A 118 -0.94 -14.66 7.77
CA GLY A 118 -0.30 -13.60 8.55
C GLY A 118 0.47 -12.62 7.66
N PHE A 119 1.23 -13.15 6.70
CA PHE A 119 1.93 -12.32 5.71
C PHE A 119 0.96 -11.51 4.85
N ALA A 120 -0.14 -12.12 4.37
CA ALA A 120 -1.16 -11.42 3.60
C ALA A 120 -1.83 -10.29 4.39
N ARG A 121 -2.12 -10.50 5.69
CA ARG A 121 -2.68 -9.47 6.58
C ARG A 121 -1.73 -8.26 6.71
N LEU A 122 -0.44 -8.49 6.86
CA LEU A 122 0.57 -7.42 6.89
C LEU A 122 0.60 -6.64 5.56
N MET A 123 0.43 -7.34 4.44
CA MET A 123 0.45 -6.73 3.11
C MET A 123 -0.81 -5.91 2.79
N THR A 124 -1.97 -6.31 3.28
CA THR A 124 -3.21 -5.52 3.14
C THR A 124 -3.17 -4.23 3.96
N GLY A 125 -2.35 -4.18 5.00
CA GLY A 125 -2.25 -3.04 5.92
C GLY A 125 -3.61 -2.66 6.54
N ASP A 126 -3.70 -1.45 7.08
CA ASP A 126 -4.97 -0.90 7.56
C ASP A 126 -5.77 -0.27 6.41
N ARG A 127 -6.22 -1.13 5.47
CA ARG A 127 -7.05 -0.71 4.32
C ARG A 127 -8.30 0.04 4.77
N ALA A 128 -8.87 -0.33 5.91
CA ALA A 128 -10.03 0.31 6.47
C ALA A 128 -9.73 1.75 6.93
N ALA A 129 -8.60 2.01 7.59
CA ALA A 129 -8.17 3.37 7.91
C ALA A 129 -7.90 4.19 6.65
N HIS A 130 -7.30 3.59 5.62
CA HIS A 130 -7.09 4.28 4.36
C HIS A 130 -8.41 4.72 3.72
N ILE A 131 -9.40 3.83 3.63
CA ILE A 131 -10.73 4.15 3.10
C ILE A 131 -11.39 5.27 3.90
N ARG A 132 -11.43 5.14 5.24
CA ARG A 132 -11.97 6.19 6.12
C ARG A 132 -11.30 7.55 5.88
N ARG A 133 -9.99 7.54 5.61
CA ARG A 133 -9.22 8.76 5.34
C ARG A 133 -9.60 9.43 4.03
N VAL A 134 -9.80 8.64 3.00
CA VAL A 134 -10.26 9.13 1.69
C VAL A 134 -11.67 9.67 1.81
N ASP A 135 -12.58 8.94 2.48
CA ASP A 135 -13.97 9.36 2.63
C ASP A 135 -14.11 10.69 3.39
N ALA A 136 -13.36 10.89 4.48
CA ALA A 136 -13.45 12.17 5.20
C ALA A 136 -12.81 13.33 4.42
N ALA A 137 -11.76 13.07 3.62
CA ALA A 137 -11.22 14.09 2.72
C ALA A 137 -12.24 14.49 1.64
N ASN A 138 -12.97 13.52 1.09
CA ASN A 138 -14.02 13.75 0.10
C ASN A 138 -15.18 14.55 0.71
N ALA A 139 -15.61 14.20 1.92
CA ALA A 139 -16.65 14.92 2.65
C ALA A 139 -16.23 16.37 2.95
N ALA A 140 -14.99 16.60 3.39
CA ALA A 140 -14.47 17.94 3.64
C ALA A 140 -14.41 18.78 2.36
N PHE A 141 -13.95 18.19 1.25
CA PHE A 141 -13.94 18.87 -0.05
C PHE A 141 -15.35 19.26 -0.52
N ALA A 142 -16.31 18.34 -0.41
CA ALA A 142 -17.70 18.62 -0.78
C ALA A 142 -18.30 19.77 0.07
N ALA A 143 -17.99 19.80 1.37
CA ALA A 143 -18.42 20.88 2.26
C ALA A 143 -17.84 22.24 1.85
N GLU A 144 -16.57 22.30 1.43
CA GLU A 144 -15.97 23.55 0.93
C GLU A 144 -16.60 24.00 -0.39
N VAL A 145 -16.83 23.09 -1.33
CA VAL A 145 -17.51 23.42 -2.59
C VAL A 145 -18.93 23.95 -2.34
N ALA A 146 -19.63 23.41 -1.34
CA ALA A 146 -20.96 23.89 -0.96
C ALA A 146 -20.95 25.31 -0.38
N ARG A 147 -19.85 25.74 0.25
CA ARG A 147 -19.67 27.09 0.80
C ARG A 147 -19.28 28.14 -0.24
N LEU A 148 -18.77 27.71 -1.40
CA LEU A 148 -18.40 28.63 -2.47
C LEU A 148 -19.59 29.43 -2.99
N SER A 149 -19.34 30.67 -3.41
CA SER A 149 -20.35 31.44 -4.13
C SER A 149 -20.65 30.80 -5.50
N PRO A 150 -21.79 31.10 -6.14
CA PRO A 150 -22.06 30.66 -7.50
C PRO A 150 -20.96 31.05 -8.50
N GLY A 151 -20.40 32.26 -8.38
CA GLY A 151 -19.30 32.73 -9.23
C GLY A 151 -18.01 31.94 -9.01
N ASP A 152 -17.67 31.61 -7.76
CA ASP A 152 -16.49 30.80 -7.45
C ASP A 152 -16.61 29.37 -7.99
N ARG A 153 -17.81 28.78 -7.92
CA ARG A 153 -18.08 27.47 -8.53
C ARG A 153 -17.98 27.53 -10.05
N GLN A 154 -18.45 28.60 -10.68
CA GLN A 154 -18.31 28.78 -12.13
C GLN A 154 -16.83 28.90 -12.54
N ALA A 155 -16.06 29.75 -11.85
CA ALA A 155 -14.63 29.89 -12.10
C ALA A 155 -13.85 28.59 -11.81
N MET A 156 -14.32 27.75 -10.88
CA MET A 156 -13.77 26.42 -10.64
C MET A 156 -14.08 25.46 -11.81
N ALA A 157 -15.31 25.48 -12.34
CA ALA A 157 -15.70 24.70 -13.50
C ALA A 157 -14.89 25.10 -14.75
N ASP A 158 -14.68 26.40 -14.97
CA ASP A 158 -13.87 26.91 -16.08
C ASP A 158 -12.41 26.46 -15.96
N ARG A 159 -11.83 26.51 -14.75
CA ARG A 159 -10.48 25.99 -14.49
C ARG A 159 -10.38 24.49 -14.72
N LEU A 160 -11.43 23.73 -14.40
CA LEU A 160 -11.47 22.29 -14.63
C LEU A 160 -11.57 21.95 -16.11
N ALA A 161 -12.40 22.66 -16.87
CA ALA A 161 -12.56 22.48 -18.31
C ALA A 161 -11.29 22.83 -19.09
N ASN A 162 -10.50 23.79 -18.58
CA ASN A 162 -9.25 24.24 -19.20
C ASN A 162 -8.00 23.49 -18.72
N ALA A 163 -8.12 22.56 -17.77
CA ALA A 163 -6.99 21.78 -17.29
C ALA A 163 -6.63 20.68 -18.31
N ASP A 164 -5.45 20.75 -18.93
CA ASP A 164 -4.94 19.68 -19.79
C ASP A 164 -4.52 18.45 -18.94
N PRO A 165 -5.18 17.29 -19.09
CA PRO A 165 -4.83 16.07 -18.35
C PRO A 165 -3.39 15.57 -18.62
N ARG A 166 -2.76 16.02 -19.71
CA ARG A 166 -1.42 15.58 -20.12
C ARG A 166 -0.28 16.40 -19.52
N GLU A 167 -0.52 17.67 -19.18
CA GLU A 167 0.49 18.55 -18.59
C GLU A 167 0.75 18.19 -17.12
N ASP A 168 -0.30 17.71 -16.45
CA ASP A 168 -0.30 17.29 -15.06
C ASP A 168 0.66 16.11 -14.78
N ARG A 169 0.76 15.18 -15.75
CA ARG A 169 1.61 13.99 -15.64
C ARG A 169 3.11 14.31 -15.71
N ARG A 170 3.51 15.37 -16.41
CA ARG A 170 4.93 15.75 -16.60
C ARG A 170 5.56 16.43 -15.38
N ARG A 171 4.75 17.03 -14.50
CA ARG A 171 5.23 17.67 -13.27
C ARG A 171 5.42 16.70 -12.10
N HIS A 172 4.94 15.46 -12.20
CA HIS A 172 5.11 14.45 -11.15
C HIS A 172 6.47 13.72 -11.23
N ASP A 173 7.17 13.84 -12.36
CA ASP A 173 8.48 13.22 -12.61
C ASP A 173 9.69 14.12 -12.22
N HIS A 174 9.43 15.27 -11.57
CA HIS A 174 10.43 16.23 -11.10
C HIS A 174 10.26 16.53 -9.60
#